data_AF-A0A286FUN5-F1
#
_entry.id   AF-A0A286FUN5-F1
#
_cell.length_a   1.000
_cell.length_b   1.000
_cell.length_c   1.000
_cell.angle_alpha   90.00
_cell.angle_beta   90.00
_cell.angle_gamma   90.00
#
_symmetry.space_group_name_H-M   'P 1'
#
loop_
_entity.id
_entity.type
_entity.pdbx_description
1 polymer ?
#
loop_
_entity_poly.entity_id
_entity_poly.type
_entity_poly.pdbx_seq_one_letter_code
_entity_poly.pdbx_strand_id
1 'polypeptide(L)'
;MSPGQASGLPPLRTDDDLAENPPGKALQERLATESAGLPTRLWARLLRRPAAGDSWRKGLAGERRVGAELDRLRPQGWRVLHSVPLPREVDLDHLLIGPGGVFSINTKHHPKKAVWVGDDAVKVNHGPAEPYARKSRAEAQRVQRVLERYCGFAVPVEPVLVFVGVIDLKVVATQLRVRVYREREVSALAPLAGVLSVAQVEEIYSIARHRQAWLGA
;
A
#
# COMPACT_ATOMS: atom_id res chain seq x y z
N MET A 1 -29.10 19.39 6.27
CA MET A 1 -27.68 19.56 6.65
C MET A 1 -26.87 18.83 5.59
N SER A 2 -26.16 19.57 4.74
CA SER A 2 -25.31 18.96 3.70
C SER A 2 -24.04 18.40 4.35
N PRO A 3 -23.57 17.20 3.95
CA PRO A 3 -22.32 16.67 4.45
C PRO A 3 -21.18 17.63 4.11
N GLY A 4 -20.36 17.95 5.11
CA GLY A 4 -19.31 18.96 5.02
C GLY A 4 -18.34 18.67 3.89
N GLN A 5 -18.01 19.70 3.11
CA GLN A 5 -16.79 19.69 2.33
C GLN A 5 -15.64 19.45 3.31
N ALA A 6 -14.85 18.38 3.09
CA ALA A 6 -13.57 18.21 3.75
C ALA A 6 -12.79 19.52 3.59
N SER A 7 -12.57 20.22 4.70
CA SER A 7 -12.16 21.63 4.67
C SER A 7 -10.84 21.78 3.91
N GLY A 8 -10.88 22.40 2.73
CA GLY A 8 -9.69 22.83 1.99
C GLY A 8 -9.33 22.04 0.72
N LEU A 9 -10.03 20.94 0.38
CA LEU A 9 -9.85 20.30 -0.93
C LEU A 9 -10.77 20.91 -1.99
N PRO A 10 -10.32 21.10 -3.24
CA PRO A 10 -11.21 21.50 -4.32
C PRO A 10 -12.22 20.39 -4.65
N PRO A 11 -13.23 20.67 -5.49
CA PRO A 11 -14.14 19.64 -5.97
C PRO A 11 -13.38 18.48 -6.64
N LEU A 12 -13.75 17.25 -6.30
CA LEU A 12 -13.13 16.05 -6.86
C LEU A 12 -13.39 15.97 -8.37
N ARG A 13 -12.32 15.94 -9.14
CA ARG A 13 -12.35 15.73 -10.60
C ARG A 13 -11.99 14.28 -10.92
N THR A 14 -12.46 13.78 -12.07
CA THR A 14 -12.19 12.40 -12.51
C THR A 14 -10.69 12.08 -12.60
N ASP A 15 -9.87 13.05 -13.02
CA ASP A 15 -8.41 12.91 -13.13
C ASP A 15 -7.70 12.86 -11.76
N ASP A 16 -8.34 13.43 -10.74
CA ASP A 16 -7.87 13.43 -9.36
C ASP A 16 -8.41 12.26 -8.53
N ASP A 17 -9.33 11.47 -9.07
CA ASP A 17 -9.97 10.39 -8.34
C ASP A 17 -9.15 9.10 -8.40
N LEU A 18 -8.59 8.72 -7.25
CA LEU A 18 -7.76 7.54 -7.08
C LEU A 18 -8.58 6.25 -6.97
N ALA A 19 -9.92 6.31 -6.87
CA ALA A 19 -10.77 5.13 -6.69
C ALA A 19 -10.68 4.13 -7.85
N GLU A 20 -10.39 4.63 -9.06
CA GLU A 20 -10.28 3.82 -10.29
C GLU A 20 -8.85 3.35 -10.57
N ASN A 21 -7.89 3.62 -9.67
CA ASN A 21 -6.53 3.14 -9.85
C ASN A 21 -6.50 1.60 -9.76
N PRO A 22 -5.99 0.88 -10.78
CA PRO A 22 -5.77 -0.55 -10.65
C PRO A 22 -4.59 -0.83 -9.69
N PRO A 23 -4.56 -2.02 -9.05
CA PRO A 23 -3.38 -2.47 -8.31
C PRO A 23 -2.09 -2.40 -9.15
N GLY A 24 -1.07 -1.73 -8.60
CA GLY A 24 0.21 -1.52 -9.26
C GLY A 24 0.20 -0.57 -10.44
N LYS A 25 -0.76 0.37 -10.53
CA LYS A 25 -0.77 1.45 -11.53
C LYS A 25 0.60 2.15 -11.62
N ALA A 26 1.16 2.55 -10.48
CA ALA A 26 2.44 3.25 -10.42
C ALA A 26 3.60 2.40 -11.01
N LEU A 27 3.64 1.10 -10.72
CA LEU A 27 4.64 0.19 -11.31
C LEU A 27 4.41 -0.01 -12.82
N GLN A 28 3.17 -0.02 -13.28
CA GLN A 28 2.85 -0.09 -14.72
C GLN A 28 3.34 1.16 -15.45
N GLU A 29 3.12 2.35 -14.89
CA GLU A 29 3.59 3.62 -15.44
C GLU A 29 5.13 3.66 -15.51
N ARG A 30 5.82 3.26 -14.42
CA ARG A 30 7.29 3.15 -14.42
C ARG A 30 7.79 2.18 -15.50
N LEU A 31 7.18 1.00 -15.61
CA LEU A 31 7.51 0.02 -16.65
C LEU A 31 7.30 0.56 -18.06
N ALA A 32 6.26 1.35 -18.30
CA ALA A 32 6.00 1.97 -19.60
C ALA A 32 7.09 3.00 -19.95
N THR A 33 7.47 3.87 -19.01
CA THR A 33 8.53 4.87 -19.20
C THR A 33 9.90 4.23 -19.45
N GLU A 34 10.26 3.17 -18.73
CA GLU A 34 11.51 2.42 -19.01
C GLU A 34 11.47 1.69 -20.36
N SER A 35 10.31 1.19 -20.78
CA SER A 35 10.16 0.48 -22.06
C SER A 35 10.42 1.37 -23.27
N ALA A 36 10.11 2.67 -23.15
CA ALA A 36 10.37 3.66 -24.18
C ALA A 36 11.88 3.93 -24.38
N GLY A 37 12.72 3.61 -23.39
CA GLY A 37 14.19 3.57 -23.48
C GLY A 37 14.70 2.25 -24.03
N LEU A 38 14.45 1.94 -25.30
CA LEU A 38 14.86 0.70 -25.98
C LEU A 38 16.34 0.26 -25.79
N PRO A 39 17.37 1.13 -25.78
CA PRO A 39 18.76 0.67 -25.69
C PRO A 39 19.10 -0.01 -24.36
N THR A 40 18.56 0.44 -23.22
CA THR A 40 18.92 -0.09 -21.88
C THR A 40 18.53 -1.55 -21.70
N ARG A 41 17.44 -2.01 -22.33
CA ARG A 41 16.97 -3.40 -22.26
C ARG A 41 17.86 -4.36 -23.05
N LEU A 42 18.31 -3.95 -24.24
CA LEU A 42 19.24 -4.74 -25.04
C LEU A 42 20.58 -4.92 -24.30
N TRP A 43 21.09 -3.86 -23.68
CA TRP A 43 22.33 -3.90 -22.91
C TRP A 43 22.25 -4.77 -21.65
N ALA A 44 21.15 -4.70 -20.89
CA ALA A 44 20.95 -5.57 -19.71
C ALA A 44 20.86 -7.06 -20.09
N ARG A 45 20.18 -7.37 -21.21
CA ARG A 45 20.05 -8.75 -21.74
C ARG A 45 21.39 -9.31 -22.21
N LEU A 46 22.23 -8.48 -22.82
CA LEU A 46 23.58 -8.85 -23.24
C LEU A 46 24.50 -9.15 -22.04
N LEU A 47 24.34 -8.39 -20.95
CA LEU A 47 25.17 -8.48 -19.73
C LEU A 47 24.66 -9.49 -18.69
N ARG A 48 23.58 -10.23 -18.95
CA ARG A 48 22.92 -11.17 -18.00
C ARG A 48 22.61 -10.55 -16.63
N ARG A 49 22.47 -9.23 -16.55
CA ARG A 49 22.03 -8.53 -15.34
C ARG A 49 20.50 -8.56 -15.30
N PRO A 50 19.85 -8.84 -14.15
CA PRO A 50 18.41 -8.65 -14.04
C PRO A 50 18.11 -7.21 -14.44
N ALA A 51 17.30 -7.02 -15.49
CA ALA A 51 16.92 -5.68 -15.90
C ALA A 51 16.07 -5.06 -14.78
N ALA A 52 16.14 -3.76 -14.55
CA ALA A 52 15.27 -3.07 -13.58
C ALA A 52 13.79 -3.43 -13.78
N GLY A 53 13.37 -3.56 -15.05
CA GLY A 53 12.04 -4.04 -15.43
C GLY A 53 11.67 -5.47 -14.97
N ASP A 54 12.61 -6.37 -14.66
CA ASP A 54 12.28 -7.68 -14.06
C ASP A 54 11.85 -7.53 -12.60
N SER A 55 12.52 -6.64 -11.86
CA SER A 55 12.18 -6.33 -10.48
C SER A 55 10.80 -5.68 -10.40
N TRP A 56 10.50 -4.74 -11.29
CA TRP A 56 9.20 -4.05 -11.33
C TRP A 56 8.07 -4.95 -11.79
N ARG A 57 8.28 -5.82 -12.79
CA ARG A 57 7.28 -6.83 -13.18
C ARG A 57 6.97 -7.78 -12.03
N LYS A 58 7.99 -8.18 -11.27
CA LYS A 58 7.81 -8.97 -10.05
C LYS A 58 6.98 -8.20 -9.01
N GLY A 59 7.32 -6.94 -8.75
CA GLY A 59 6.55 -6.07 -7.85
C GLY A 59 5.07 -5.97 -8.24
N LEU A 60 4.81 -5.69 -9.52
CA LEU A 60 3.47 -5.56 -10.08
C LEU A 60 2.63 -6.83 -9.91
N ALA A 61 3.24 -8.00 -10.12
CA ALA A 61 2.56 -9.28 -9.88
C ALA A 61 2.19 -9.48 -8.39
N GLY A 62 3.01 -8.96 -7.48
CA GLY A 62 2.72 -8.95 -6.05
C GLY A 62 1.51 -8.08 -5.72
N GLU A 63 1.58 -6.80 -6.10
CA GLU A 63 0.51 -5.82 -5.84
C GLU A 63 -0.84 -6.25 -6.44
N ARG A 64 -0.83 -6.84 -7.65
CA ARG A 64 -2.08 -7.38 -8.25
C ARG A 64 -2.69 -8.52 -7.43
N ARG A 65 -1.88 -9.40 -6.87
CA ARG A 65 -2.37 -10.50 -6.02
C ARG A 65 -2.96 -9.96 -4.73
N VAL A 66 -2.25 -9.07 -4.05
CA VAL A 66 -2.73 -8.47 -2.79
C VAL A 66 -3.96 -7.61 -3.02
N GLY A 67 -3.95 -6.76 -4.06
CA GLY A 67 -5.10 -5.95 -4.44
C GLY A 67 -6.37 -6.78 -4.66
N ALA A 68 -6.26 -7.92 -5.38
CA ALA A 68 -7.39 -8.82 -5.59
C ALA A 68 -7.93 -9.44 -4.28
N GLU A 69 -7.08 -9.74 -3.31
CA GLU A 69 -7.51 -10.22 -1.99
C GLU A 69 -8.18 -9.11 -1.17
N LEU A 70 -7.65 -7.88 -1.23
CA LEU A 70 -8.25 -6.71 -0.55
C LEU A 70 -9.59 -6.31 -1.14
N ASP A 71 -9.76 -6.38 -2.46
CA ASP A 71 -11.02 -6.04 -3.12
C ASP A 71 -12.18 -6.96 -2.70
N ARG A 72 -11.89 -8.19 -2.26
CA ARG A 72 -12.89 -9.11 -1.69
C ARG A 72 -13.43 -8.65 -0.35
N LEU A 73 -12.80 -7.67 0.29
CA LEU A 73 -13.28 -7.10 1.55
C LEU A 73 -14.34 -6.02 1.33
N ARG A 74 -14.48 -5.50 0.10
CA ARG A 74 -15.44 -4.42 -0.21
C ARG A 74 -16.90 -4.72 0.22
N PRO A 75 -17.46 -5.92 -0.01
CA PRO A 75 -18.82 -6.24 0.44
C PRO A 75 -19.02 -6.20 1.96
N GLN A 76 -17.94 -6.22 2.74
CA GLN A 76 -17.96 -6.20 4.20
C GLN A 76 -17.81 -4.77 4.77
N GLY A 77 -18.02 -3.74 3.94
CA GLY A 77 -17.94 -2.34 4.35
C GLY A 77 -16.54 -1.74 4.28
N TRP A 78 -15.60 -2.41 3.60
CA TRP A 78 -14.26 -1.88 3.38
C TRP A 78 -14.17 -1.08 2.08
N ARG A 79 -13.39 -0.01 2.10
CA ARG A 79 -12.96 0.76 0.93
C ARG A 79 -11.48 0.48 0.67
N VAL A 80 -11.13 0.36 -0.61
CA VAL A 80 -9.76 0.06 -1.04
C VAL A 80 -9.34 1.07 -2.09
N LEU A 81 -8.16 1.66 -1.89
CA LEU A 81 -7.48 2.49 -2.88
C LEU A 81 -6.13 1.85 -3.20
N HIS A 82 -5.72 1.93 -4.47
CA HIS A 82 -4.45 1.36 -4.92
C HIS A 82 -3.56 2.45 -5.52
N SER A 83 -2.23 2.26 -5.40
CA SER A 83 -1.23 3.17 -5.94
C SER A 83 -1.52 4.62 -5.56
N VAL A 84 -1.65 4.87 -4.25
CA VAL A 84 -1.91 6.20 -3.71
C VAL A 84 -0.60 6.99 -3.75
N PRO A 85 -0.52 8.11 -4.48
CA PRO A 85 0.72 8.85 -4.63
C PRO A 85 1.14 9.45 -3.29
N LEU A 86 2.43 9.45 -3.01
CA LEU A 86 3.05 10.16 -1.89
C LEU A 86 4.18 11.06 -2.41
N PRO A 87 4.49 12.18 -1.74
CA PRO A 87 5.55 13.06 -2.24
C PRO A 87 6.92 12.39 -2.22
N ARG A 88 7.80 12.87 -3.10
CA ARG A 88 9.10 12.27 -3.48
C ARG A 88 8.99 11.01 -4.36
N GLU A 89 7.96 10.97 -5.23
CA GLU A 89 7.78 9.88 -6.22
C GLU A 89 7.74 8.48 -5.58
N VAL A 90 7.16 8.40 -4.38
CA VAL A 90 6.87 7.15 -3.68
C VAL A 90 5.38 6.93 -3.76
N ASP A 91 4.95 5.69 -3.88
CA ASP A 91 3.53 5.35 -3.93
C ASP A 91 3.24 4.36 -2.81
N LEU A 92 2.08 4.52 -2.16
CA LEU A 92 1.52 3.53 -1.26
C LEU A 92 0.84 2.45 -2.11
N ASP A 93 1.24 1.20 -1.96
CA ASP A 93 0.71 0.11 -2.78
C ASP A 93 -0.82 0.03 -2.63
N HIS A 94 -1.32 -0.09 -1.39
CA HIS A 94 -2.75 -0.09 -1.08
C HIS A 94 -3.09 0.63 0.23
N LEU A 95 -4.24 1.29 0.25
CA LEU A 95 -4.87 1.85 1.44
C LEU A 95 -6.21 1.17 1.66
N LEU A 96 -6.39 0.55 2.82
CA LEU A 96 -7.62 -0.13 3.21
C LEU A 96 -8.28 0.67 4.34
N ILE A 97 -9.56 1.03 4.17
CA ILE A 97 -10.32 1.89 5.09
C ILE A 97 -11.62 1.17 5.43
N GLY A 98 -11.91 0.94 6.70
CA GLY A 98 -13.15 0.25 7.07
C GLY A 98 -13.42 0.21 8.58
N PRO A 99 -14.37 -0.61 9.02
CA PRO A 99 -14.86 -0.60 10.41
C PRO A 99 -13.77 -0.86 11.45
N GLY A 100 -12.73 -1.60 11.08
CA GLY A 100 -11.58 -1.93 11.92
C GLY A 100 -10.47 -0.88 11.95
N GLY A 101 -10.59 0.23 11.21
CA GLY A 101 -9.59 1.28 11.12
C GLY A 101 -9.05 1.49 9.70
N VAL A 102 -7.92 2.19 9.61
CA VAL A 102 -7.21 2.42 8.34
C VAL A 102 -5.89 1.63 8.34
N PHE A 103 -5.57 1.00 7.22
CA PHE A 103 -4.35 0.21 7.05
C PHE A 103 -3.54 0.69 5.86
N SER A 104 -2.28 1.09 6.10
CA SER A 104 -1.27 1.35 5.06
C SER A 104 -0.60 0.03 4.71
N ILE A 105 -0.84 -0.47 3.50
CA ILE A 105 -0.44 -1.82 3.10
C ILE A 105 0.68 -1.74 2.07
N ASN A 106 1.82 -2.34 2.41
CA ASN A 106 2.95 -2.49 1.51
C ASN A 106 3.20 -3.97 1.16
N THR A 107 3.43 -4.23 -0.12
CA THR A 107 3.54 -5.56 -0.72
C THR A 107 4.99 -5.90 -1.05
N LYS A 108 5.43 -7.09 -0.62
CA LYS A 108 6.78 -7.62 -0.85
C LYS A 108 6.73 -8.98 -1.52
N HIS A 109 6.92 -9.00 -2.83
CA HIS A 109 6.92 -10.25 -3.62
C HIS A 109 8.29 -10.93 -3.59
N HIS A 110 8.39 -12.04 -2.86
CA HIS A 110 9.60 -12.85 -2.71
C HIS A 110 9.30 -14.32 -3.01
N PRO A 111 9.06 -14.66 -4.29
CA PRO A 111 8.64 -16.01 -4.67
C PRO A 111 9.69 -17.05 -4.28
N LYS A 112 9.25 -18.13 -3.64
CA LYS A 112 10.10 -19.27 -3.22
C LYS A 112 11.21 -18.90 -2.22
N LYS A 113 11.02 -17.83 -1.44
CA LYS A 113 11.97 -17.41 -0.39
C LYS A 113 11.38 -17.54 1.00
N ALA A 114 12.24 -17.77 1.98
CA ALA A 114 11.90 -17.69 3.39
C ALA A 114 12.06 -16.25 3.88
N VAL A 115 11.15 -15.79 4.73
CA VAL A 115 11.17 -14.45 5.31
C VAL A 115 11.13 -14.52 6.82
N TRP A 116 12.00 -13.76 7.45
CA TRP A 116 11.98 -13.50 8.88
C TRP A 116 11.70 -12.01 9.12
N VAL A 117 10.79 -11.71 10.05
CA VAL A 117 10.41 -10.35 10.42
C VAL A 117 10.68 -10.13 11.91
N GLY A 118 11.51 -9.13 12.21
CA GLY A 118 11.76 -8.57 13.55
C GLY A 118 11.16 -7.17 13.73
N ASP A 119 11.49 -6.49 14.83
CA ASP A 119 10.98 -5.15 15.15
C ASP A 119 11.23 -4.13 14.04
N ASP A 120 12.48 -4.03 13.59
CA ASP A 120 12.92 -3.00 12.63
C ASP A 120 13.42 -3.56 11.30
N ALA A 121 13.66 -4.87 11.25
CA ALA A 121 14.35 -5.51 10.15
C ALA A 121 13.60 -6.74 9.64
N VAL A 122 13.63 -6.90 8.33
CA VAL A 122 13.18 -8.09 7.61
C VAL A 122 14.39 -8.74 6.96
N LYS A 123 14.53 -10.05 7.09
CA LYS A 123 15.54 -10.83 6.37
C LYS A 123 14.85 -11.75 5.38
N VAL A 124 15.35 -11.76 4.15
CA VAL A 124 14.89 -12.64 3.08
C VAL A 124 15.99 -13.66 2.81
N ASN A 125 15.73 -14.95 3.05
CA ASN A 125 16.75 -16.00 3.13
C ASN A 125 17.92 -15.54 4.06
N HIS A 126 19.16 -15.71 3.60
CA HIS A 126 20.38 -15.25 4.28
C HIS A 126 20.84 -13.85 3.80
N GLY A 127 19.93 -13.07 3.21
CA GLY A 127 20.23 -11.73 2.73
C GLY A 127 20.44 -10.70 3.85
N PRO A 128 20.86 -9.47 3.48
CA PRO A 128 21.00 -8.38 4.44
C PRO A 128 19.67 -8.04 5.11
N ALA A 129 19.76 -7.41 6.28
CA ALA A 129 18.59 -6.88 6.99
C ALA A 129 18.01 -5.67 6.24
N GLU A 130 16.74 -5.76 5.87
CA GLU A 130 16.01 -4.72 5.16
C GLU A 130 15.08 -3.96 6.13
N PRO A 131 15.01 -2.61 6.07
CA PRO A 131 14.25 -1.82 7.05
C PRO A 131 12.74 -1.75 6.73
N TYR A 132 12.13 -2.84 6.23
CA TYR A 132 10.75 -2.83 5.76
C TYR A 132 9.76 -2.46 6.87
N ALA A 133 9.92 -3.02 8.07
CA ALA A 133 9.05 -2.72 9.21
C ALA A 133 9.13 -1.24 9.62
N ARG A 134 10.35 -0.70 9.74
CA ARG A 134 10.57 0.72 10.05
C ARG A 134 9.98 1.64 8.98
N LYS A 135 10.19 1.32 7.70
CA LYS A 135 9.66 2.12 6.58
C LYS A 135 8.13 2.08 6.54
N SER A 136 7.52 0.92 6.77
CA SER A 136 6.06 0.76 6.80
C SER A 136 5.41 1.59 7.92
N ARG A 137 6.01 1.63 9.13
CA ARG A 137 5.53 2.52 10.20
C ARG A 137 5.61 4.00 9.83
N ALA A 138 6.73 4.44 9.24
CA ALA A 138 6.88 5.83 8.80
C ALA A 138 5.86 6.21 7.71
N GLU A 139 5.54 5.28 6.82
CA GLU A 139 4.49 5.44 5.80
C GLU A 139 3.09 5.56 6.44
N ALA A 140 2.73 4.66 7.36
CA ALA A 140 1.46 4.74 8.10
C ALA A 140 1.30 6.08 8.85
N GLN A 141 2.37 6.56 9.50
CA GLN A 141 2.37 7.88 10.14
C GLN A 141 2.15 9.03 9.14
N ARG A 142 2.67 8.89 7.91
CA ARG A 142 2.45 9.88 6.85
C ARG A 142 1.00 9.88 6.39
N VAL A 143 0.44 8.71 6.14
CA VAL A 143 -0.98 8.53 5.80
C VAL A 143 -1.86 9.14 6.88
N GLN A 144 -1.59 8.85 8.16
CA GLN A 144 -2.31 9.40 9.29
C GLN A 144 -2.32 10.94 9.27
N ARG A 145 -1.14 11.57 9.15
CA ARG A 145 -1.04 13.04 9.11
C ARG A 145 -1.84 13.67 7.95
N VAL A 146 -1.90 13.00 6.80
CA VAL A 146 -2.69 13.48 5.66
C VAL A 146 -4.17 13.40 5.97
N LEU A 147 -4.66 12.25 6.44
CA LEU A 147 -6.08 12.06 6.68
C LEU A 147 -6.58 12.95 7.82
N GLU A 148 -5.84 13.04 8.93
CA GLU A 148 -6.21 13.86 10.09
C GLU A 148 -6.26 15.36 9.75
N ARG A 149 -5.44 15.83 8.81
CA ARG A 149 -5.47 17.23 8.33
C ARG A 149 -6.84 17.63 7.78
N TYR A 150 -7.54 16.70 7.13
CA TYR A 150 -8.80 16.99 6.43
C TYR A 150 -10.04 16.43 7.14
N CYS A 151 -9.91 15.35 7.92
CA CYS A 151 -11.04 14.73 8.63
C CYS A 151 -11.46 15.51 9.89
N GLY A 152 -10.56 16.28 10.50
CA GLY A 152 -10.87 16.98 11.76
C GLY A 152 -11.06 16.07 12.99
N PHE A 153 -10.76 14.78 12.87
CA PHE A 153 -10.73 13.79 13.96
C PHE A 153 -9.52 12.86 13.81
N ALA A 154 -9.19 12.13 14.87
CA ALA A 154 -8.07 11.18 14.89
C ALA A 154 -8.34 9.98 13.97
N VAL A 155 -7.41 9.68 13.06
CA VAL A 155 -7.54 8.58 12.10
C VAL A 155 -6.43 7.57 12.39
N PRO A 156 -6.71 6.51 13.19
CA PRO A 156 -5.68 5.52 13.50
C PRO A 156 -5.31 4.75 12.23
N VAL A 157 -4.03 4.86 11.83
CA VAL A 157 -3.48 4.13 10.68
C VAL A 157 -2.49 3.07 11.17
N GLU A 158 -2.80 1.80 10.91
CA GLU A 158 -1.91 0.69 11.21
C GLU A 158 -1.07 0.28 9.98
N PRO A 159 0.25 0.07 10.14
CA PRO A 159 1.10 -0.41 9.06
C PRO A 159 0.95 -1.93 8.87
N VAL A 160 0.88 -2.35 7.60
CA VAL A 160 0.76 -3.75 7.21
C VAL A 160 1.81 -4.09 6.16
N LEU A 161 2.57 -5.16 6.42
CA LEU A 161 3.46 -5.79 5.44
C LEU A 161 2.85 -7.09 4.94
N VAL A 162 2.69 -7.19 3.62
CA VAL A 162 2.18 -8.40 2.97
C VAL A 162 3.30 -9.04 2.15
N PHE A 163 3.65 -10.29 2.49
CA PHE A 163 4.66 -11.06 1.77
C PHE A 163 3.99 -12.03 0.80
N VAL A 164 4.34 -11.92 -0.48
CA VAL A 164 3.70 -12.69 -1.55
C VAL A 164 4.62 -13.79 -2.04
N GLY A 165 4.08 -15.01 -2.21
CA GLY A 165 4.78 -16.15 -2.80
C GLY A 165 5.94 -16.72 -1.96
N VAL A 166 6.05 -16.31 -0.70
CA VAL A 166 7.06 -16.84 0.24
C VAL A 166 6.74 -18.29 0.60
N ILE A 167 7.78 -19.10 0.82
CA ILE A 167 7.63 -20.51 1.25
C ILE A 167 7.58 -20.63 2.78
N ASP A 168 8.17 -19.67 3.48
CA ASP A 168 8.17 -19.59 4.92
C ASP A 168 8.08 -18.13 5.36
N LEU A 169 7.36 -17.88 6.46
CA LEU A 169 7.18 -16.56 7.04
C LEU A 169 7.20 -16.69 8.55
N LYS A 170 8.31 -16.27 9.16
CA LYS A 170 8.51 -16.26 10.61
C LYS A 170 8.44 -14.82 11.12
N VAL A 171 7.44 -14.54 11.95
CA VAL A 171 7.28 -13.25 12.62
C VAL A 171 7.60 -13.46 14.09
N VAL A 172 8.60 -12.76 14.62
CA VAL A 172 8.90 -12.81 16.06
C VAL A 172 7.94 -11.90 16.82
N ALA A 173 7.78 -12.14 18.13
CA ALA A 173 7.06 -11.19 18.97
C ALA A 173 7.83 -9.85 18.96
N THR A 174 7.18 -8.80 18.44
CA THR A 174 7.75 -7.46 18.33
C THR A 174 7.10 -6.54 19.36
N GLN A 175 7.86 -5.57 19.86
CA GLN A 175 7.31 -4.48 20.68
C GLN A 175 6.69 -3.39 19.79
N LEU A 176 7.14 -3.31 18.53
CA LEU A 176 6.65 -2.33 17.56
C LEU A 176 5.54 -2.93 16.71
N ARG A 177 4.41 -2.21 16.62
CA ARG A 177 3.21 -2.64 15.89
C ARG A 177 3.41 -2.51 14.38
N VAL A 178 3.61 -3.64 13.70
CA VAL A 178 3.42 -3.83 12.26
C VAL A 178 2.69 -5.16 12.07
N ARG A 179 1.55 -5.14 11.38
CA ARG A 179 0.86 -6.39 11.04
C ARG A 179 1.57 -7.04 9.86
N VAL A 180 1.72 -8.35 9.92
CA VAL A 180 2.45 -9.11 8.91
C VAL A 180 1.57 -10.25 8.43
N TYR A 181 1.38 -10.35 7.12
CA TYR A 181 0.51 -11.35 6.49
C TYR A 181 1.18 -11.95 5.25
N ARG A 182 0.77 -13.17 4.91
CA ARG A 182 0.83 -13.69 3.53
C ARG A 182 -0.35 -13.17 2.72
N GLU A 183 -0.30 -13.29 1.40
CA GLU A 183 -1.30 -12.71 0.51
C GLU A 183 -2.75 -13.06 0.87
N ARG A 184 -3.05 -14.32 1.22
CA ARG A 184 -4.41 -14.77 1.58
C ARG A 184 -4.81 -14.43 3.00
N GLU A 185 -3.82 -14.22 3.88
CA GLU A 185 -4.05 -13.95 5.31
C GLU A 185 -4.54 -12.51 5.54
N VAL A 186 -4.44 -11.63 4.54
CA VAL A 186 -5.04 -10.28 4.60
C VAL A 186 -6.56 -10.32 4.81
N SER A 187 -7.21 -11.44 4.46
CA SER A 187 -8.63 -11.68 4.77
C SER A 187 -8.94 -11.64 6.27
N ALA A 188 -7.94 -11.84 7.14
CA ALA A 188 -8.09 -11.69 8.59
C ALA A 188 -8.35 -10.24 9.03
N LEU A 189 -8.17 -9.25 8.15
CA LEU A 189 -8.58 -7.87 8.40
C LEU A 189 -10.09 -7.68 8.29
N ALA A 190 -10.77 -8.51 7.49
CA ALA A 190 -12.19 -8.36 7.18
C ALA A 190 -13.13 -8.26 8.40
N PRO A 191 -13.01 -9.13 9.43
CA PRO A 191 -13.89 -9.10 10.59
C PRO A 191 -13.56 -7.99 11.60
N LEU A 192 -12.49 -7.22 11.40
CA LEU A 192 -12.12 -6.13 12.32
C LEU A 192 -13.20 -5.03 12.28
N ALA A 193 -13.66 -4.62 13.46
CA ALA A 193 -14.71 -3.62 13.63
C ALA A 193 -14.55 -2.85 14.96
N GLY A 194 -15.41 -1.85 15.16
CA GLY A 194 -15.50 -1.10 16.42
C GLY A 194 -14.54 0.10 16.54
N VAL A 195 -13.80 0.43 15.47
CA VAL A 195 -12.88 1.58 15.44
C VAL A 195 -13.49 2.77 14.72
N LEU A 196 -14.07 2.55 13.54
CA LEU A 196 -14.68 3.60 12.72
C LEU A 196 -16.15 3.33 12.49
N SER A 197 -16.98 4.36 12.61
CA SER A 197 -18.36 4.33 12.14
C SER A 197 -18.44 4.35 10.61
N VAL A 198 -19.57 3.94 10.04
CA VAL A 198 -19.79 3.99 8.58
C VAL A 198 -19.62 5.41 8.04
N ALA A 199 -20.11 6.43 8.76
CA ALA A 199 -19.94 7.82 8.36
C ALA A 199 -18.46 8.25 8.31
N GLN A 200 -17.66 7.86 9.31
CA GLN A 200 -16.23 8.14 9.32
C GLN A 200 -15.49 7.39 8.20
N VAL A 201 -15.87 6.14 7.90
CA VAL A 201 -15.30 5.37 6.78
C VAL A 201 -15.51 6.10 5.46
N GLU A 202 -16.74 6.57 5.20
CA GLU A 202 -17.05 7.31 3.97
C GLU A 202 -16.37 8.68 3.92
N GLU A 203 -16.28 9.38 5.05
CA GLU A 203 -15.58 10.66 5.14
C GLU A 203 -14.07 10.50 4.85
N ILE A 204 -13.40 9.56 5.52
CA ILE A 204 -11.99 9.22 5.28
C ILE A 204 -11.79 8.81 3.82
N TYR A 205 -12.66 7.96 3.28
CA TYR A 205 -12.57 7.51 1.89
C TYR A 205 -12.73 8.66 0.90
N SER A 206 -13.64 9.60 1.16
CA SER A 206 -13.85 10.77 0.29
C SER A 206 -12.61 11.67 0.18
N ILE A 207 -11.85 11.79 1.29
CA ILE A 207 -10.57 12.51 1.34
C ILE A 207 -9.48 11.68 0.67
N ALA A 208 -9.36 10.41 1.07
CA ALA A 208 -8.28 9.54 0.65
C ALA A 208 -8.28 9.29 -0.87
N ARG A 209 -9.45 9.26 -1.51
CA ARG A 209 -9.55 9.11 -2.97
C ARG A 209 -9.15 10.37 -3.74
N HIS A 210 -9.01 11.52 -3.09
CA HIS A 210 -8.64 12.76 -3.76
C HIS A 210 -7.11 12.88 -3.86
N ARG A 211 -6.56 12.78 -5.08
CA ARG A 211 -5.12 12.90 -5.38
C ARG A 211 -4.46 14.11 -4.71
N GLN A 212 -5.12 15.26 -4.72
CA GLN A 212 -4.58 16.51 -4.16
C GLN A 212 -4.39 16.47 -2.64
N ALA A 213 -5.11 15.62 -1.90
CA ALA A 213 -4.89 15.42 -0.48
C ALA A 213 -3.43 14.98 -0.18
N TRP A 214 -2.81 14.27 -1.13
CA TRP A 214 -1.52 13.66 -0.97
C TRP A 214 -0.34 14.49 -1.47
N LEU A 215 -0.56 15.52 -2.30
CA LEU A 215 0.52 16.29 -2.94
C LEU A 215 1.40 17.07 -1.94
N GLY A 216 0.86 17.42 -0.77
CA GLY A 216 1.56 18.14 0.31
C GLY A 216 1.84 17.29 1.57
N ALA A 217 1.94 15.97 1.42
CA ALA A 217 2.13 14.99 2.50
C ALA A 217 3.58 14.75 2.95
#